data_AF-A0A382LMW8-F1
#
_entry.id   AF-A0A382LMW8-F1
#
_cell.length_a   1.000
_cell.length_b   1.000
_cell.length_c   1.000
_cell.angle_alpha   90.00
_cell.angle_beta   90.00
_cell.angle_gamma   90.00
#
_symmetry.space_group_name_H-M   'P 1'
#
loop_
_entity.id
_entity.type
_entity.pdbx_description
1 polymer ?
#
loop_
_entity_poly.entity_id
_entity_poly.type
_entity_poly.pdbx_seq_one_letter_code
_entity_poly.pdbx_strand_id
1 'polypeptide(L)'
;MAEKKGLLKRLAEGQVWTSIFRGGGVPKSRRQRMMIVLNSVFLHLHPVRLPKHAVKLKFTWCMGGLSFFLFLILTISGILLMFYYRPTIEYAYTDIIDLAEQVPFGIMREIHRWGAHAMVITVWLHMFRVFMT
;
A
#
# COMPACT_ATOMS: atom_id res chain seq x y z
N MET A 1 24.13 42.01 12.86
CA MET A 1 23.29 41.96 11.64
C MET A 1 22.70 40.57 11.54
N ALA A 2 21.39 40.42 11.68
CA ALA A 2 20.73 39.12 11.70
C ALA A 2 20.56 38.60 10.28
N GLU A 3 21.38 37.62 9.90
CA GLU A 3 21.28 36.90 8.63
C GLU A 3 19.89 36.24 8.55
N LYS A 4 19.09 36.65 7.57
CA LYS A 4 17.77 36.05 7.29
C LYS A 4 17.98 34.58 6.94
N LYS A 5 17.91 33.69 7.93
CA LYS A 5 17.83 32.24 7.70
C LYS A 5 16.70 32.01 6.69
N GLY A 6 17.03 31.44 5.54
CA GLY A 6 16.08 31.18 4.46
C GLY A 6 14.85 30.42 4.97
N LEU A 7 13.68 30.70 4.39
CA LEU A 7 12.38 30.13 4.75
C LEU A 7 12.43 28.59 4.95
N LEU A 8 13.17 27.90 4.07
CA LEU A 8 13.39 26.45 4.15
C LEU A 8 14.08 26.00 5.45
N LYS A 9 15.01 26.81 5.98
CA LYS A 9 15.73 26.52 7.22
C LYS A 9 14.84 26.70 8.45
N ARG A 10 13.91 27.66 8.41
CA ARG A 10 12.91 27.87 9.48
C ARG A 10 11.86 26.76 9.51
N LEU A 11 11.44 26.26 8.34
CA LEU A 11 10.52 25.11 8.25
C LEU A 11 11.18 23.81 8.71
N ALA A 12 12.44 23.57 8.33
CA ALA A 12 13.20 22.39 8.74
C ALA A 12 13.60 22.40 10.23
N GLU A 13 13.73 23.58 10.85
CA GLU A 13 13.98 23.72 12.30
C GLU A 13 12.67 23.80 13.12
N GLY A 14 11.50 23.73 12.49
CA GLY A 14 10.21 23.82 13.18
C GLY A 14 9.95 22.65 14.13
N GLN A 15 9.21 22.92 15.22
CA GLN A 15 8.80 21.91 16.21
C GLN A 15 8.02 20.75 15.57
N VAL A 16 7.18 21.06 14.58
CA VAL A 16 6.40 20.05 13.83
C VAL A 16 7.33 19.17 12.99
N TRP A 17 8.30 19.76 12.29
CA TRP A 17 9.23 19.01 11.44
C TRP A 17 10.15 18.09 12.26
N THR A 18 10.71 18.61 13.35
CA THR A 18 11.55 17.84 14.29
C THR A 18 10.77 16.77 15.07
N SER A 19 9.46 16.94 15.26
CA SER A 19 8.60 15.90 15.84
C SER A 19 8.32 14.73 14.87
N ILE A 20 8.24 15.00 13.56
CA ILE A 20 7.91 14.01 12.53
C ILE A 20 9.16 13.25 12.08
N PHE A 21 10.26 13.97 11.81
CA PHE A 21 11.56 13.43 11.44
C PHE A 21 12.54 13.57 12.59
N ARG A 22 12.50 12.57 13.48
CA ARG A 22 13.33 12.52 14.69
C ARG A 22 14.72 12.01 14.33
N GLY A 23 15.59 12.96 13.99
CA GLY A 23 16.96 12.67 13.60
C GLY A 23 17.64 13.96 13.17
N GLY A 24 18.41 14.58 14.06
CA GLY A 24 19.01 15.92 13.88
C GLY A 24 20.00 16.03 12.72
N GLY A 25 19.53 15.93 11.49
CA GLY A 25 20.29 16.07 10.25
C GLY A 25 20.59 14.76 9.51
N VAL A 26 21.39 14.88 8.44
CA VAL A 26 21.81 13.76 7.60
C VAL A 26 22.70 12.80 8.41
N PRO A 27 22.35 11.51 8.50
CA PRO A 27 23.08 10.58 9.36
C PRO A 27 24.47 10.27 8.80
N LYS A 28 25.49 10.40 9.65
CA LYS A 28 26.89 10.16 9.27
C LYS A 28 27.37 8.74 9.58
N SER A 29 26.82 8.10 10.60
CA SER A 29 27.19 6.74 11.02
C SER A 29 26.09 5.70 10.74
N ARG A 30 26.46 4.41 10.72
CA ARG A 30 25.50 3.30 10.54
C ARG A 30 24.47 3.27 11.68
N ARG A 31 24.91 3.47 12.93
CA ARG A 31 24.04 3.49 14.11
C ARG A 31 23.05 4.65 14.04
N GLN A 32 23.52 5.84 13.65
CA GLN A 32 22.66 7.01 13.50
C GLN A 32 21.58 6.78 12.44
N ARG A 33 21.92 6.18 11.29
CA ARG A 33 20.92 5.80 10.27
C ARG A 33 19.81 4.91 10.83
N MET A 34 20.15 3.90 11.63
CA MET A 34 19.15 3.00 12.22
C MET A 34 18.25 3.73 13.22
N MET A 35 18.83 4.56 14.08
CA MET A 35 18.07 5.30 15.10
C MET A 35 17.07 6.28 14.49
N ILE A 36 17.41 6.92 13.36
CA ILE A 36 16.47 7.82 12.66
C ILE A 36 15.27 7.04 12.13
N VAL A 37 15.51 5.85 11.55
CA VAL A 37 14.44 5.02 11.00
C VAL A 37 13.51 4.53 12.11
N LEU A 38 14.06 4.07 13.24
CA LEU A 38 13.28 3.57 14.37
C LEU A 38 12.53 4.66 15.14
N ASN A 39 13.11 5.85 15.27
CA ASN A 39 12.52 6.92 16.08
C ASN A 39 11.55 7.83 15.31
N SER A 40 11.45 7.70 13.99
CA SER A 40 10.58 8.53 13.17
C SER A 40 9.28 7.80 12.82
N VAL A 41 8.15 8.49 12.94
CA VAL A 41 6.82 7.91 12.71
C VAL A 41 6.63 7.42 11.27
N PHE A 42 7.25 8.04 10.27
CA PHE A 42 7.10 7.55 8.88
C PHE A 42 8.20 6.58 8.46
N LEU A 43 9.42 6.75 8.97
CA LEU A 43 10.51 5.87 8.57
C LEU A 43 10.41 4.49 9.21
N HIS A 44 9.72 4.31 10.35
CA HIS A 44 9.62 2.99 10.97
C HIS A 44 8.89 1.94 10.10
N LEU A 45 8.02 2.39 9.18
CA LEU A 45 7.32 1.51 8.23
C LEU A 45 8.29 0.90 7.21
N HIS A 46 9.40 1.58 6.92
CA HIS A 46 10.40 1.10 5.96
C HIS A 46 11.46 0.24 6.66
N PRO A 47 11.83 -0.92 6.09
CA PRO A 47 12.85 -1.77 6.67
C PRO A 47 14.22 -1.08 6.67
N VAL A 48 14.88 -1.09 7.83
CA VAL A 48 16.19 -0.44 8.05
C VAL A 48 17.29 -1.04 7.15
N ARG A 49 17.18 -2.33 6.83
CA ARG A 49 18.10 -3.06 5.96
C ARG A 49 17.35 -4.13 5.18
N LEU A 50 17.64 -4.23 3.90
CA LEU A 50 17.20 -5.33 3.05
C LEU A 50 18.43 -6.07 2.52
N PRO A 51 18.54 -7.39 2.72
CA PRO A 51 19.63 -8.14 2.13
C PRO A 51 19.46 -8.19 0.61
N LYS A 52 20.58 -8.10 -0.15
CA LYS A 52 20.55 -7.98 -1.62
C LYS A 52 19.81 -9.12 -2.32
N HIS A 53 19.75 -10.31 -1.72
CA HIS A 53 19.05 -11.46 -2.28
C HIS A 53 17.52 -11.34 -2.18
N ALA A 54 17.00 -10.63 -1.17
CA ALA A 54 15.56 -10.46 -0.98
C ALA A 54 14.91 -9.52 -2.01
N VAL A 55 15.71 -8.65 -2.65
CA VAL A 55 15.24 -7.72 -3.69
C VAL A 55 15.17 -8.40 -5.07
N LYS A 56 15.74 -9.60 -5.23
CA LYS A 56 15.72 -10.30 -6.52
C LYS A 56 14.30 -10.79 -6.83
N LEU A 57 13.67 -10.23 -7.86
CA LEU A 57 12.33 -10.62 -8.33
C LEU A 57 12.20 -12.12 -8.60
N LYS A 58 13.27 -12.76 -9.09
CA LYS A 58 13.31 -14.21 -9.32
C LYS A 58 13.14 -15.06 -8.05
N PHE A 59 13.45 -14.52 -6.88
CA PHE A 59 13.43 -15.23 -5.59
C PHE A 59 12.16 -14.99 -4.76
N THR A 60 11.57 -13.80 -4.85
CA THR A 60 10.32 -13.47 -4.14
C THR A 60 9.08 -13.63 -5.02
N TRP A 61 9.27 -13.69 -6.34
CA TRP A 61 8.20 -13.59 -7.37
C TRP A 61 7.28 -12.38 -7.17
N CYS A 62 7.70 -11.42 -6.33
CA CYS A 62 6.91 -10.29 -5.85
C CYS A 62 5.49 -10.68 -5.33
N MET A 63 5.27 -11.92 -4.90
CA MET A 63 3.90 -12.43 -4.68
C MET A 63 3.17 -11.74 -3.52
N GLY A 64 3.89 -11.37 -2.46
CA GLY A 64 3.32 -10.58 -1.37
C GLY A 64 2.98 -9.14 -1.77
N GLY A 65 3.77 -8.54 -2.67
CA GLY A 65 3.45 -7.22 -3.22
C GLY A 65 2.26 -7.28 -4.18
N LEU A 66 2.18 -8.35 -4.97
CA LEU A 66 1.09 -8.59 -5.91
C LEU A 66 -0.25 -8.86 -5.19
N SER A 67 -0.25 -9.61 -4.10
CA SER A 67 -1.47 -9.83 -3.30
C SER A 67 -1.98 -8.52 -2.67
N PHE A 68 -1.08 -7.67 -2.17
CA PHE A 68 -1.44 -6.34 -1.67
C PHE A 68 -2.00 -5.43 -2.78
N PHE A 69 -1.40 -5.47 -3.98
CA PHE A 69 -1.90 -4.74 -5.14
C PHE A 69 -3.31 -5.19 -5.55
N LEU A 70 -3.55 -6.51 -5.61
CA LEU A 70 -4.87 -7.06 -5.91
C LEU A 70 -5.89 -6.69 -4.84
N PHE A 71 -5.51 -6.68 -3.56
CA PHE A 71 -6.35 -6.20 -2.47
C PHE A 71 -6.81 -4.75 -2.67
N LEU A 72 -5.92 -3.85 -3.13
CA LEU A 72 -6.29 -2.47 -3.44
C LEU A 72 -7.28 -2.39 -4.61
N ILE A 73 -7.07 -3.17 -5.68
CA ILE A 73 -8.01 -3.26 -6.81
C ILE A 73 -9.39 -3.74 -6.32
N LEU A 74 -9.43 -4.81 -5.54
CA LEU A 74 -10.65 -5.36 -4.95
C LEU A 74 -11.35 -4.34 -4.05
N THR A 75 -10.61 -3.61 -3.23
CA THR A 75 -11.18 -2.58 -2.34
C THR A 75 -11.83 -1.46 -3.15
N ILE A 76 -11.12 -0.91 -4.14
CA ILE A 76 -11.63 0.20 -4.95
C ILE A 76 -12.84 -0.27 -5.79
N SER A 77 -12.72 -1.39 -6.48
CA SER A 77 -13.82 -1.94 -7.29
C SER A 77 -15.02 -2.34 -6.43
N GLY A 78 -14.79 -2.86 -5.22
CA GLY A 78 -15.85 -3.21 -4.26
C GLY A 78 -16.63 -1.98 -3.78
N ILE A 79 -15.93 -0.91 -3.39
CA ILE A 79 -16.57 0.36 -2.99
C ILE A 79 -17.42 0.92 -4.14
N LEU A 80 -16.92 0.86 -5.38
CA LEU A 80 -17.67 1.31 -6.54
C LEU A 80 -18.93 0.48 -6.79
N LEU A 81 -18.86 -0.85 -6.62
CA LEU A 81 -20.02 -1.73 -6.75
C LEU A 81 -21.07 -1.49 -5.65
N MET A 82 -20.65 -1.13 -4.43
CA MET A 82 -21.57 -0.85 -3.33
C MET A 82 -22.48 0.36 -3.59
N PHE A 83 -22.11 1.30 -4.47
CA PHE A 83 -23.00 2.39 -4.84
C PHE A 83 -24.20 1.95 -5.71
N TYR A 84 -24.09 0.81 -6.39
CA TYR A 84 -25.11 0.31 -7.31
C TYR A 84 -25.82 -0.95 -6.77
N TYR A 85 -25.29 -1.59 -5.74
CA TYR A 85 -25.85 -2.81 -5.17
C TYR A 85 -26.72 -2.52 -3.94
N ARG A 86 -27.98 -2.96 -3.95
CA ARG A 86 -28.87 -2.92 -2.78
C ARG A 86 -28.88 -4.28 -2.06
N PRO A 87 -28.56 -4.32 -0.76
CA PRO A 87 -28.54 -5.57 0.02
C PRO A 87 -29.95 -5.98 0.46
N THR A 88 -30.87 -6.17 -0.50
CA THR A 88 -32.27 -6.57 -0.27
C THR A 88 -32.62 -7.73 -1.20
N ILE A 89 -33.21 -8.80 -0.66
CA ILE A 89 -33.48 -10.06 -1.38
C ILE A 89 -34.26 -9.81 -2.68
N GLU A 90 -35.26 -8.92 -2.65
CA GLU A 90 -36.14 -8.60 -3.77
C GLU A 90 -35.39 -7.98 -4.97
N TYR A 91 -34.35 -7.19 -4.71
CA TYR A 91 -33.63 -6.43 -5.74
C TYR A 91 -32.22 -6.96 -6.02
N ALA A 92 -31.70 -7.88 -5.21
CA ALA A 92 -30.32 -8.34 -5.31
C ALA A 92 -29.98 -8.97 -6.68
N TYR A 93 -30.93 -9.69 -7.31
CA TYR A 93 -30.71 -10.31 -8.62
C TYR A 93 -30.80 -9.28 -9.76
N THR A 94 -31.79 -8.40 -9.71
CA THR A 94 -31.98 -7.34 -10.72
C THR A 94 -30.79 -6.39 -10.73
N ASP A 95 -30.29 -6.00 -9.55
CA ASP A 95 -29.14 -5.11 -9.44
C ASP A 95 -27.88 -5.71 -10.08
N ILE A 96 -27.71 -7.05 -10.02
CA ILE A 96 -26.58 -7.75 -10.66
C ILE A 96 -26.69 -7.77 -12.20
N ILE A 97 -27.91 -7.79 -12.74
CA ILE A 97 -28.17 -7.67 -14.18
C ILE A 97 -27.95 -6.23 -14.62
N ASP A 98 -28.49 -5.26 -13.89
CA ASP A 98 -28.34 -3.84 -14.18
C ASP A 98 -26.87 -3.41 -14.15
N LEU A 99 -26.10 -3.94 -13.18
CA LEU A 99 -24.65 -3.80 -13.10
C LEU A 99 -23.90 -4.35 -14.33
N ALA A 100 -24.45 -5.37 -15.00
CA ALA A 100 -23.82 -5.96 -16.18
C ALA A 100 -24.18 -5.21 -17.47
N GLU A 101 -25.40 -4.71 -17.59
CA GLU A 101 -25.96 -4.23 -18.87
C GLU A 101 -26.10 -2.70 -18.97
N GLN A 102 -26.38 -2.02 -17.86
CA GLN A 102 -26.80 -0.61 -17.89
C GLN A 102 -25.76 0.34 -17.30
N VAL A 103 -24.88 -0.14 -16.41
CA VAL A 103 -23.85 0.70 -15.78
C VAL A 103 -22.66 0.87 -16.74
N PRO A 104 -22.19 2.09 -17.04
CA PRO A 104 -21.05 2.35 -17.95
C PRO A 104 -19.72 1.73 -17.51
N PHE A 105 -19.66 1.16 -16.30
CA PHE A 105 -18.55 0.39 -15.76
C PHE A 105 -18.90 -1.09 -15.50
N GLY A 106 -19.77 -1.73 -16.29
CA GLY A 106 -20.14 -3.15 -16.06
C GLY A 106 -18.95 -4.14 -16.03
N ILE A 107 -17.84 -3.78 -16.66
CA ILE A 107 -16.56 -4.50 -16.58
C ILE A 107 -15.99 -4.55 -15.14
N MET A 108 -16.35 -3.59 -14.28
CA MET A 108 -15.90 -3.51 -12.88
C MET A 108 -16.29 -4.74 -12.07
N ARG A 109 -17.48 -5.30 -12.33
CA ARG A 109 -17.93 -6.55 -11.68
C ARG A 109 -17.03 -7.71 -12.06
N GLU A 110 -16.68 -7.81 -13.33
CA GLU A 110 -15.80 -8.85 -13.85
C GLU A 110 -14.37 -8.69 -13.33
N ILE A 111 -13.86 -7.45 -13.26
CA ILE A 111 -12.57 -7.13 -12.63
C ILE A 111 -12.56 -7.54 -11.15
N HIS A 112 -13.62 -7.23 -10.40
CA HIS A 112 -13.72 -7.61 -9.00
C HIS A 112 -13.74 -9.13 -8.83
N ARG A 113 -14.50 -9.85 -9.67
CA ARG A 113 -14.59 -11.32 -9.66
C ARG A 113 -13.26 -11.98 -10.03
N TRP A 114 -12.65 -11.62 -11.15
CA TRP A 114 -11.35 -12.16 -11.57
C TRP A 114 -10.22 -11.74 -10.62
N GLY A 115 -10.28 -10.52 -10.11
CA GLY A 115 -9.37 -10.01 -9.08
C GLY A 115 -9.42 -10.85 -7.81
N ALA A 116 -10.61 -11.26 -7.36
CA ALA A 116 -10.78 -12.13 -6.20
C ALA A 116 -10.10 -13.49 -6.42
N HIS A 117 -10.34 -14.13 -7.57
CA HIS A 117 -9.68 -15.39 -7.91
C HIS A 117 -8.15 -15.27 -7.98
N ALA A 118 -7.65 -14.21 -8.63
CA ALA A 118 -6.22 -13.93 -8.70
C ALA A 118 -5.62 -13.67 -7.30
N MET A 119 -6.35 -12.98 -6.42
CA MET A 119 -5.88 -12.72 -5.05
C MET A 119 -5.72 -14.02 -4.25
N VAL A 120 -6.70 -14.93 -4.34
CA VAL A 120 -6.61 -16.23 -3.66
C VAL A 120 -5.41 -17.04 -4.16
N ILE A 121 -5.21 -17.11 -5.48
CA ILE A 121 -4.07 -17.84 -6.08
C ILE A 121 -2.74 -17.22 -5.66
N THR A 122 -2.62 -15.89 -5.69
CA THR A 122 -1.37 -15.20 -5.34
C THR A 122 -1.04 -15.30 -3.86
N VAL A 123 -2.04 -15.26 -2.97
CA VAL A 123 -1.86 -15.51 -1.53
C VAL A 123 -1.40 -16.95 -1.30
N TRP A 124 -2.02 -17.93 -1.96
CA TRP A 124 -1.62 -19.32 -1.84
C TRP A 124 -0.16 -19.54 -2.27
N LEU A 125 0.24 -19.00 -3.42
CA LEU A 125 1.61 -19.07 -3.89
C LEU A 125 2.58 -18.29 -2.97
N HIS A 126 2.16 -17.14 -2.43
CA HIS A 126 2.95 -16.38 -1.46
C HIS A 126 3.22 -17.20 -0.20
N MET A 127 2.21 -17.87 0.37
CA MET A 127 2.37 -18.74 1.53
C MET A 127 3.27 -19.95 1.22
N PHE A 128 3.06 -20.61 0.08
CA PHE A 128 3.90 -21.72 -0.37
C PHE A 128 5.37 -21.31 -0.47
N ARG A 129 5.64 -20.16 -1.07
CA ARG A 129 6.99 -19.63 -1.19
C ARG A 129 7.59 -19.30 0.17
N VAL A 130 6.85 -18.66 1.08
CA VAL A 130 7.34 -18.33 2.43
C VAL A 130 7.65 -19.59 3.24
N PHE A 131 6.92 -20.68 3.02
CA PHE A 131 7.22 -21.97 3.66
C PHE A 131 8.48 -22.64 3.08
N MET A 132 8.68 -22.54 1.76
CA MET A 132 9.79 -23.20 1.05
C MET A 132 11.12 -22.41 1.08
N THR A 133 11.11 -21.12 1.45
CA THR A 133 12.30 -20.24 1.50
C THR A 133 12.50 -19.62 2.87
#